data_AF-A0A955EB58-F1
#
_entry.id   AF-A0A955EB58-F1
#
_cell.length_a   1.000
_cell.length_b   1.000
_cell.length_c   1.000
_cell.angle_alpha   90.00
_cell.angle_beta   90.00
_cell.angle_gamma   90.00
#
_symmetry.space_group_name_H-M   'P 1'
#
loop_
_entity.id
_entity.type
_entity.pdbx_description
1 polymer ?
#
loop_
_entity_poly.entity_id
_entity_poly.type
_entity_poly.pdbx_seq_one_letter_code
_entity_poly.pdbx_strand_id
1 'polypeptide(L)'
;MTHWLLALLTLFAPADLQNERASINAMLNEWHRAAWLADEDAYFAHFAGDDAVFMGTDATERWTAREFRAWAHPYFERGKAWEFFAENRFERNISFNDAADTAWFDEQLVTPNMGPCRGTGVLIKQNDQWKIAHYNLSIPLPNAIVDDVVAMAARELLGEEQMYTPRPGDWHAWLDTPGGKLPFRLVFQTQAGKLVPFIVNGGEYIEVPRSEVNRETHEIILAFDHYDSIIRAEIDQLG
;
A
#
# COMPACT_ATOMS: atom_id res chain seq x y z
N MET A 1 41.30 51.01 25.82
CA MET A 1 39.84 51.07 25.57
C MET A 1 39.55 50.13 24.41
N THR A 2 39.16 48.89 24.70
CA THR A 2 38.89 47.86 23.70
C THR A 2 37.40 47.59 23.73
N HIS A 3 36.68 48.07 22.71
CA HIS A 3 35.26 47.80 22.53
C HIS A 3 35.10 46.43 21.86
N TRP A 4 34.41 45.51 22.54
CA TRP A 4 33.95 44.26 21.95
C TRP A 4 32.59 44.52 21.31
N LEU A 5 32.51 44.40 19.98
CA LEU A 5 31.24 44.35 19.27
C LEU A 5 30.63 42.97 19.47
N LEU A 6 29.52 42.88 20.21
CA LEU A 6 28.65 41.70 20.21
C LEU A 6 27.83 41.75 18.92
N ALA A 7 28.16 40.86 17.97
CA ALA A 7 27.28 40.56 16.85
C ALA A 7 26.12 39.71 17.38
N LEU A 8 24.90 40.28 17.39
CA LEU A 8 23.68 39.53 17.58
C LEU A 8 23.48 38.64 16.35
N LEU A 9 23.70 37.33 16.47
CA LEU A 9 23.14 36.37 15.53
C LEU A 9 21.62 36.37 15.74
N THR A 10 20.88 37.03 14.84
CA THR A 10 19.45 36.80 14.73
C THR A 10 19.25 35.38 14.18
N LEU A 11 18.91 34.44 15.07
CA LEU A 11 18.29 33.19 14.68
C LEU A 11 16.99 33.56 13.94
N PHE A 12 16.98 33.40 12.61
CA PHE A 12 15.73 33.33 11.87
C PHE A 12 15.00 32.10 12.41
N ALA A 13 13.98 32.32 13.23
CA ALA A 13 12.99 31.28 13.49
C ALA A 13 12.43 30.86 12.12
N PRO A 14 12.24 29.54 11.86
CA PRO A 14 11.57 29.12 10.65
C PRO A 14 10.20 29.81 10.61
N ALA A 15 9.83 30.33 9.45
CA ALA A 15 8.48 30.85 9.22
C ALA A 15 7.46 29.87 9.83
N ASP A 16 6.54 30.43 10.61
CA ASP A 16 5.71 29.70 11.58
C ASP A 16 5.06 28.45 10.97
N LEU A 17 5.56 27.26 11.32
CA LEU A 17 5.06 25.97 10.83
C LEU A 17 3.56 25.79 11.10
N GLN A 18 2.99 26.52 12.06
CA GLN A 18 1.54 26.52 12.29
C GLN A 18 0.78 27.22 11.15
N ASN A 19 1.31 28.34 10.64
CA ASN A 19 0.74 29.01 9.48
C ASN A 19 0.87 28.14 8.23
N GLU A 20 2.02 27.49 8.00
CA GLU A 20 2.18 26.57 6.87
C GLU A 20 1.21 25.39 6.95
N ARG A 21 1.04 24.82 8.16
CA ARG A 21 0.06 23.76 8.42
C ARG A 21 -1.37 24.24 8.16
N ALA A 22 -1.73 25.45 8.56
CA ALA A 22 -3.03 26.04 8.27
C ALA A 22 -3.25 26.25 6.77
N SER A 23 -2.23 26.72 6.04
CA SER A 23 -2.26 26.88 4.59
C SER A 23 -2.42 25.55 3.85
N ILE A 24 -1.69 24.51 4.25
CA ILE A 24 -1.87 23.15 3.71
C ILE A 24 -3.28 22.64 3.98
N ASN A 25 -3.78 22.84 5.21
CA ASN A 25 -5.13 22.42 5.56
C ASN A 25 -6.19 23.09 4.67
N ALA A 26 -6.09 24.40 4.48
CA ALA A 26 -6.98 25.14 3.61
C ALA A 26 -6.89 24.66 2.15
N MET A 27 -5.66 24.46 1.65
CA MET A 27 -5.41 24.00 0.28
C MET A 27 -6.04 22.63 0.02
N LEU A 28 -5.82 21.64 0.90
CA LEU A 28 -6.42 20.31 0.76
C LEU A 28 -7.94 20.37 0.93
N ASN A 29 -8.45 21.23 1.80
CA ASN A 29 -9.89 21.40 1.96
C ASN A 29 -10.55 21.94 0.69
N GLU A 30 -9.91 22.91 0.03
CA GLU A 30 -10.36 23.46 -1.25
C GLU A 30 -10.26 22.42 -2.37
N TRP A 31 -9.17 21.64 -2.41
CA TRP A 31 -9.01 20.57 -3.39
C TRP A 31 -10.14 19.54 -3.32
N HIS A 32 -10.50 19.10 -2.11
CA HIS A 32 -11.63 18.19 -1.89
C HIS A 32 -12.98 18.86 -2.22
N ARG A 33 -13.13 20.16 -1.96
CA ARG A 33 -14.32 20.93 -2.32
C ARG A 33 -14.49 21.07 -3.84
N ALA A 34 -13.40 21.32 -4.56
CA ALA A 34 -13.41 21.42 -6.02
C ALA A 34 -13.90 20.12 -6.67
N ALA A 35 -13.46 18.97 -6.14
CA ALA A 35 -14.00 17.68 -6.57
C ALA A 35 -15.51 17.54 -6.31
N TRP A 36 -15.97 17.91 -5.11
CA TRP A 36 -17.38 17.85 -4.76
C TRP A 36 -18.26 18.74 -5.66
N LEU A 37 -17.75 19.92 -6.01
CA LEU A 37 -18.42 20.86 -6.94
C LEU A 37 -18.26 20.46 -8.42
N ALA A 38 -17.50 19.40 -8.72
CA ALA A 38 -17.07 19.05 -10.07
C ALA A 38 -16.41 20.22 -10.82
N ASP A 39 -15.62 21.03 -10.10
CA ASP A 39 -14.78 22.08 -10.67
C ASP A 39 -13.41 21.49 -11.06
N GLU A 40 -13.29 21.06 -12.31
CA GLU A 40 -12.09 20.42 -12.83
C GLU A 40 -10.88 21.35 -12.80
N ASP A 41 -11.06 22.60 -13.23
CA ASP A 41 -9.97 23.57 -13.31
C ASP A 41 -9.42 23.89 -11.92
N ALA A 42 -10.30 24.13 -10.95
CA ALA A 42 -9.87 24.34 -9.56
C ALA A 42 -9.20 23.08 -8.99
N TYR A 43 -9.76 21.89 -9.24
CA TYR A 43 -9.21 20.64 -8.72
C TYR A 43 -7.79 20.38 -9.24
N PHE A 44 -7.58 20.46 -10.55
CA PHE A 44 -6.27 20.19 -11.14
C PHE A 44 -5.26 21.33 -10.93
N ALA A 45 -5.70 22.56 -10.64
CA ALA A 45 -4.81 23.65 -10.26
C ALA A 45 -4.07 23.40 -8.93
N HIS A 46 -4.49 22.44 -8.10
CA HIS A 46 -3.80 22.07 -6.87
C HIS A 46 -2.58 21.16 -7.09
N PHE A 47 -2.43 20.54 -8.27
CA PHE A 47 -1.26 19.73 -8.59
C PHE A 47 -0.05 20.62 -8.92
N ALA A 48 1.15 20.11 -8.61
CA ALA A 48 2.41 20.83 -8.80
C ALA A 48 2.85 20.94 -10.26
N GLY A 49 2.22 20.16 -11.15
CA GLY A 49 2.52 20.09 -12.57
C GLY A 49 1.86 18.89 -13.21
N ASP A 50 1.97 18.80 -14.53
CA ASP A 50 1.43 17.69 -15.33
C ASP A 50 2.02 16.33 -14.94
N ASP A 51 3.23 16.30 -14.40
CA ASP A 51 4.01 15.13 -13.99
C ASP A 51 3.80 14.71 -12.53
N ALA A 52 3.04 15.49 -11.75
CA ALA A 52 2.63 15.10 -10.40
C ALA A 52 1.85 13.77 -10.45
N VAL A 53 1.95 12.96 -9.40
CA VAL A 53 1.41 11.59 -9.41
C VAL A 53 0.10 11.52 -8.64
N PHE A 54 -0.90 10.85 -9.22
CA PHE A 54 -2.09 10.39 -8.53
C PHE A 54 -2.16 8.86 -8.59
N MET A 55 -2.31 8.24 -7.42
CA MET A 55 -2.59 6.81 -7.29
C MET A 55 -4.01 6.63 -6.77
N GLY A 56 -4.82 5.94 -7.57
CA GLY A 56 -6.15 5.50 -7.17
C GLY A 56 -6.11 4.26 -6.29
N THR A 57 -7.28 3.69 -6.02
CA THR A 57 -7.42 2.54 -5.12
C THR A 57 -7.12 1.21 -5.80
N ASP A 58 -7.24 1.14 -7.13
CA ASP A 58 -6.89 -0.05 -7.89
C ASP A 58 -5.39 -0.07 -8.23
N ALA A 59 -4.78 -1.27 -8.23
CA ALA A 59 -3.33 -1.42 -8.40
C ALA A 59 -2.79 -0.89 -9.75
N THR A 60 -3.65 -0.77 -10.77
CA THR A 60 -3.30 -0.24 -12.10
C THR A 60 -3.46 1.28 -12.19
N GLU A 61 -4.09 1.91 -11.20
CA GLU A 61 -4.40 3.33 -11.17
C GLU A 61 -3.18 4.15 -10.71
N ARG A 62 -2.19 4.27 -11.59
CA ARG A 62 -1.06 5.19 -11.40
C ARG A 62 -0.97 6.11 -12.60
N TRP A 63 -1.26 7.38 -12.39
CA TRP A 63 -1.28 8.38 -13.44
C TRP A 63 -0.40 9.58 -13.10
N THR A 64 0.15 10.20 -14.13
CA THR A 64 0.51 11.61 -14.06
C THR A 64 -0.75 12.48 -13.96
N ALA A 65 -0.66 13.68 -13.41
CA ALA A 65 -1.81 14.58 -13.24
C ALA A 65 -2.48 14.89 -14.59
N ARG A 66 -1.69 14.97 -15.67
CA ARG A 66 -2.20 15.11 -17.04
C ARG A 66 -3.03 13.91 -17.49
N GLU A 67 -2.53 12.70 -17.30
CA GLU A 67 -3.25 11.47 -17.65
C GLU A 67 -4.51 11.31 -16.80
N PHE A 68 -4.40 11.60 -15.50
CA PHE A 68 -5.51 11.57 -14.58
C PHE A 68 -6.59 12.57 -14.97
N ARG A 69 -6.22 13.79 -15.34
CA ARG A 69 -7.16 14.81 -15.83
C ARG A 69 -7.91 14.35 -17.06
N ALA A 70 -7.21 13.81 -18.05
CA ALA A 70 -7.85 13.30 -19.25
C ALA A 70 -8.84 12.15 -18.96
N TRP A 71 -8.49 11.25 -18.04
CA TRP A 71 -9.37 10.16 -17.60
C TRP A 71 -10.57 10.66 -16.79
N ALA A 72 -10.36 11.66 -15.91
CA ALA A 72 -11.35 12.18 -14.99
C ALA A 72 -12.33 13.16 -15.66
N HIS A 73 -11.93 13.84 -16.73
CA HIS A 73 -12.72 14.82 -17.48
C HIS A 73 -14.20 14.44 -17.68
N PRO A 74 -14.55 13.24 -18.22
CA PRO A 74 -15.96 12.86 -18.40
C PRO A 74 -16.77 12.78 -17.10
N TYR A 75 -16.13 12.60 -15.94
CA TYR A 75 -16.82 12.61 -14.63
C TYR A 75 -17.11 14.05 -14.18
N PHE A 76 -16.13 14.95 -14.33
CA PHE A 76 -16.30 16.38 -14.05
C PHE A 76 -17.34 17.03 -14.98
N GLU A 77 -17.31 16.73 -16.28
CA GLU A 77 -18.30 17.25 -17.25
C GLU A 77 -19.74 16.86 -16.90
N ARG A 78 -19.96 15.68 -16.30
CA ARG A 78 -21.28 15.22 -15.86
C ARG A 78 -21.72 15.80 -14.51
N GLY A 79 -20.91 16.68 -13.91
CA GLY A 79 -21.16 17.27 -12.60
C GLY A 79 -21.05 16.25 -11.45
N LYS A 80 -20.37 15.13 -11.68
CA LYS A 80 -20.28 14.00 -10.74
C LYS A 80 -18.86 13.41 -10.75
N ALA A 81 -17.95 14.04 -10.03
CA ALA A 81 -16.64 13.48 -9.70
C ALA A 81 -16.76 12.62 -8.41
N TRP A 82 -15.83 12.75 -7.48
CA TRP A 82 -15.85 12.06 -6.20
C TRP A 82 -16.28 13.00 -5.07
N GLU A 83 -17.04 12.44 -4.14
CA GLU A 83 -17.53 13.13 -2.94
C GLU A 83 -16.75 12.62 -1.72
N PHE A 84 -15.93 13.52 -1.16
CA PHE A 84 -15.31 13.32 0.15
C PHE A 84 -16.02 14.24 1.14
N PHE A 85 -16.57 13.67 2.21
CA PHE A 85 -17.15 14.48 3.27
C PHE A 85 -16.03 15.17 4.05
N ALA A 86 -15.72 16.39 3.64
CA ALA A 86 -14.82 17.31 4.30
C ALA A 86 -15.11 17.48 5.81
N GLU A 87 -16.40 17.43 6.18
CA GLU A 87 -16.91 17.55 7.54
C GLU A 87 -16.68 16.29 8.41
N ASN A 88 -16.31 15.17 7.78
CA ASN A 88 -15.95 13.91 8.44
C ASN A 88 -14.45 13.62 8.36
N ARG A 89 -13.62 14.64 8.11
CA ARG A 89 -12.16 14.53 8.29
C ARG A 89 -11.86 14.46 9.78
N PHE A 90 -11.68 13.24 10.26
CA PHE A 90 -11.40 13.00 11.68
C PHE A 90 -9.98 13.44 12.07
N GLU A 91 -9.03 13.35 11.12
CA GLU A 91 -7.61 13.57 11.41
C GLU A 91 -6.82 13.86 10.13
N ARG A 92 -5.94 14.87 10.17
CA ARG A 92 -4.89 15.10 9.17
C ARG A 92 -3.57 15.34 9.87
N ASN A 93 -2.62 14.46 9.62
CA ASN A 93 -1.25 14.60 10.09
C ASN A 93 -0.44 15.27 9.00
N ILE A 94 0.35 16.29 9.35
CA ILE A 94 1.22 17.01 8.40
C ILE A 94 2.61 17.10 9.03
N SER A 95 3.62 16.74 8.25
CA SER A 95 5.02 16.84 8.62
C SER A 95 5.78 17.58 7.52
N PHE A 96 6.91 18.16 7.88
CA PHE A 96 7.71 19.01 6.99
C PHE A 96 9.15 18.52 6.96
N ASN A 97 9.86 18.80 5.87
CA ASN A 97 11.31 18.79 5.88
C ASN A 97 11.87 19.99 6.65
N ASP A 98 13.18 20.00 6.90
CA ASP A 98 13.85 21.08 7.65
C ASP A 98 13.71 22.46 7.00
N ALA A 99 13.60 22.51 5.67
CA ALA A 99 13.45 23.74 4.90
C ALA A 99 12.00 24.28 4.86
N ALA A 100 11.02 23.50 5.33
CA ALA A 100 9.60 23.82 5.28
C ALA A 100 9.08 24.17 3.86
N ASP A 101 9.70 23.61 2.82
CA ASP A 101 9.30 23.76 1.41
C ASP A 101 8.72 22.45 0.83
N THR A 102 8.82 21.36 1.59
CA THR A 102 8.24 20.05 1.28
C THR A 102 7.50 19.55 2.51
N ALA A 103 6.29 19.03 2.31
CA ALA A 103 5.49 18.43 3.38
C ALA A 103 4.96 17.06 2.96
N TRP A 104 4.73 16.18 3.92
CA TRP A 104 3.99 14.94 3.70
C TRP A 104 2.84 14.86 4.69
N PHE A 105 1.74 14.27 4.25
CA PHE A 105 0.54 14.18 5.04
C PHE A 105 -0.15 12.83 4.87
N ASP A 106 -0.91 12.47 5.89
CA ASP A 106 -1.93 11.45 5.84
C ASP A 106 -3.24 12.04 6.36
N GLU A 107 -4.35 11.66 5.73
CA GLU A 107 -5.68 12.09 6.13
C GLU A 107 -6.68 10.93 6.07
N GLN A 108 -7.65 10.98 6.98
CA GLN A 108 -8.80 10.08 6.95
C GLN A 108 -9.95 10.75 6.21
N LEU A 109 -10.51 10.04 5.24
CA LEU A 109 -11.60 10.49 4.39
C LEU A 109 -12.76 9.51 4.50
N VAL A 110 -13.97 9.99 4.25
CA VAL A 110 -15.15 9.13 4.08
C VAL A 110 -15.85 9.52 2.80
N THR A 111 -16.14 8.52 1.97
CA THR A 111 -16.92 8.68 0.74
C THR A 111 -18.19 7.83 0.81
N PRO A 112 -19.29 8.25 0.15
CA PRO A 112 -20.50 7.43 0.07
C PRO A 112 -20.27 6.05 -0.55
N ASN A 113 -19.37 5.96 -1.53
CA ASN A 113 -19.22 4.77 -2.38
C ASN A 113 -18.13 3.81 -1.92
N MET A 114 -17.04 4.33 -1.34
CA MET A 114 -15.89 3.50 -0.90
C MET A 114 -15.83 3.34 0.62
N GLY A 115 -16.67 4.08 1.37
CA GLY A 115 -16.59 4.11 2.82
C GLY A 115 -15.35 4.86 3.33
N PRO A 116 -14.74 4.42 4.45
CA PRO A 116 -13.50 5.00 4.96
C PRO A 116 -12.35 4.85 3.96
N CYS A 117 -11.59 5.91 3.75
CA CYS A 117 -10.42 5.95 2.90
C CYS A 117 -9.28 6.67 3.61
N ARG A 118 -8.05 6.42 3.15
CA ARG A 118 -6.85 7.14 3.57
C ARG A 118 -6.22 7.82 2.37
N GLY A 119 -6.12 9.15 2.45
CA GLY A 119 -5.27 9.93 1.56
C GLY A 119 -3.87 10.01 2.15
N THR A 120 -2.84 9.82 1.34
CA THR A 120 -1.45 10.08 1.71
C THR A 120 -0.78 10.82 0.59
N GLY A 121 -0.06 11.90 0.89
CA GLY A 121 0.52 12.71 -0.16
C GLY A 121 1.79 13.45 0.23
N VAL A 122 2.47 13.93 -0.80
CA VAL A 122 3.63 14.81 -0.74
C VAL A 122 3.26 16.13 -1.39
N LEU A 123 3.54 17.22 -0.69
CA LEU A 123 3.32 18.59 -1.13
C LEU A 123 4.66 19.28 -1.30
N ILE A 124 4.75 20.12 -2.33
CA ILE A 124 5.89 21.02 -2.53
C ILE A 124 5.40 22.46 -2.60
N LYS A 125 6.22 23.40 -2.15
CA LYS A 125 5.92 24.83 -2.20
C LYS A 125 6.43 25.43 -3.50
N GLN A 126 5.54 25.97 -4.32
CA GLN A 126 5.85 26.63 -5.59
C GLN A 126 5.24 28.04 -5.55
N ASN A 127 6.07 29.08 -5.74
CA ASN A 127 5.63 30.48 -5.72
C ASN A 127 4.78 30.82 -4.49
N ASP A 128 5.25 30.41 -3.31
CA ASP A 128 4.55 30.54 -2.01
C ASP A 128 3.20 29.80 -1.89
N GLN A 129 2.88 28.89 -2.81
CA GLN A 129 1.68 28.05 -2.76
C GLN A 129 2.05 26.58 -2.59
N TRP A 130 1.35 25.88 -1.70
CA TRP A 130 1.45 24.44 -1.56
C TRP A 130 0.74 23.74 -2.72
N LYS A 131 1.41 22.77 -3.34
CA LYS A 131 0.90 21.99 -4.46
C LYS A 131 1.16 20.50 -4.25
N ILE A 132 0.26 19.67 -4.76
CA ILE A 132 0.34 18.21 -4.68
C ILE A 132 1.36 17.71 -5.71
N ALA A 133 2.46 17.13 -5.22
CA ALA A 133 3.45 16.44 -6.06
C ALA A 133 3.13 14.95 -6.19
N HIS A 134 2.57 14.36 -5.15
CA HIS A 134 2.15 12.96 -5.13
C HIS A 134 0.93 12.81 -4.23
N TYR A 135 -0.05 12.03 -4.67
CA TYR A 135 -1.18 11.61 -3.85
C TYR A 135 -1.50 10.14 -4.06
N ASN A 136 -1.82 9.44 -2.98
CA ASN A 136 -2.24 8.04 -2.96
C ASN A 136 -3.52 7.89 -2.14
N LEU A 137 -4.57 7.35 -2.76
CA LEU A 137 -5.82 7.02 -2.11
C LEU A 137 -5.90 5.52 -1.88
N SER A 138 -6.10 5.11 -0.63
CA SER A 138 -6.26 3.69 -0.28
C SER A 138 -7.50 3.44 0.57
N ILE A 139 -8.01 2.21 0.49
CA ILE A 139 -9.08 1.72 1.38
C ILE A 139 -8.39 0.96 2.52
N PRO A 140 -8.35 1.50 3.75
CA PRO A 140 -7.77 0.78 4.88
C PRO A 140 -8.64 -0.42 5.25
N LEU A 141 -8.02 -1.59 5.37
CA LEU A 141 -8.70 -2.83 5.76
C LEU A 141 -8.61 -3.03 7.28
N PRO A 142 -9.75 -3.24 7.97
CA PRO A 142 -9.73 -3.67 9.37
C PRO A 142 -9.02 -5.02 9.52
N ASN A 143 -8.12 -5.12 10.50
CA ASN A 143 -7.38 -6.36 10.77
C ASN A 143 -8.30 -7.58 11.01
N ALA A 144 -9.52 -7.36 11.50
CA ALA A 144 -10.47 -8.43 11.77
C ALA A 144 -11.00 -9.13 10.50
N ILE A 145 -10.84 -8.52 9.32
CA ILE A 145 -11.33 -9.04 8.03
C ILE A 145 -10.24 -9.15 6.97
N VAL A 146 -8.97 -8.89 7.32
CA VAL A 146 -7.89 -8.81 6.34
C VAL A 146 -7.66 -10.16 5.65
N ASP A 147 -7.74 -11.27 6.38
CA ASP A 147 -7.54 -12.61 5.83
C ASP A 147 -8.60 -12.94 4.76
N ASP A 148 -9.87 -12.61 5.03
CA ASP A 148 -10.97 -12.80 4.07
C ASP A 148 -10.78 -11.94 2.81
N VAL A 149 -10.35 -10.69 2.97
CA VAL A 149 -10.14 -9.79 1.81
C VAL A 149 -8.93 -10.23 0.99
N VAL A 150 -7.84 -10.65 1.65
CA VAL A 150 -6.67 -11.22 0.98
C VAL A 150 -7.06 -12.45 0.17
N ALA A 151 -7.88 -13.33 0.73
CA ALA A 151 -8.41 -14.49 0.04
C ALA A 151 -9.20 -14.14 -1.23
N MET A 152 -10.11 -13.16 -1.11
CA MET A 152 -10.91 -12.67 -2.23
C MET A 152 -10.04 -12.03 -3.32
N ALA A 153 -9.06 -11.20 -2.93
CA ALA A 153 -8.15 -10.54 -3.85
C ALA A 153 -7.24 -11.55 -4.56
N ALA A 154 -6.70 -12.54 -3.85
CA ALA A 154 -5.89 -13.60 -4.43
C ALA A 154 -6.67 -14.37 -5.50
N ARG A 155 -7.96 -14.69 -5.22
CA ARG A 155 -8.82 -15.38 -6.17
C ARG A 155 -9.02 -14.59 -7.46
N GLU A 156 -9.26 -13.30 -7.36
CA GLU A 156 -9.46 -12.42 -8.52
C GLU A 156 -8.16 -12.23 -9.32
N LEU A 157 -7.04 -12.01 -8.63
CA LEU A 157 -5.77 -11.67 -9.28
C LEU A 157 -5.01 -12.87 -9.84
N LEU A 158 -5.09 -14.02 -9.17
CA LEU A 158 -4.32 -15.22 -9.51
C LEU A 158 -5.19 -16.31 -10.16
N GLY A 159 -6.49 -16.32 -9.89
CA GLY A 159 -7.40 -17.43 -10.19
C GLY A 159 -7.27 -18.58 -9.17
N GLU A 160 -8.36 -19.33 -8.97
CA GLU A 160 -8.43 -20.40 -7.96
C GLU A 160 -7.34 -21.47 -8.14
N GLU A 161 -7.03 -21.86 -9.38
CA GLU A 161 -6.01 -22.88 -9.63
C GLU A 161 -4.60 -22.45 -9.18
N GLN A 162 -4.28 -21.15 -9.24
CA GLN A 162 -2.93 -20.66 -8.90
C GLN A 162 -2.72 -20.41 -7.40
N MET A 163 -3.81 -20.30 -6.63
CA MET A 163 -3.74 -20.08 -5.18
C MET A 163 -3.21 -21.30 -4.42
N TYR A 164 -3.60 -22.50 -4.86
CA TYR A 164 -3.27 -23.76 -4.17
C TYR A 164 -2.22 -24.59 -4.91
N THR A 165 -1.49 -23.97 -5.83
CA THR A 165 -0.44 -24.65 -6.60
C THR A 165 0.93 -24.32 -6.01
N PRO A 166 1.71 -25.32 -5.58
CA PRO A 166 3.06 -25.08 -5.10
C PRO A 166 3.94 -24.41 -6.16
N ARG A 167 4.80 -23.49 -5.72
CA ARG A 167 5.66 -22.65 -6.56
C ARG A 167 7.12 -22.85 -6.14
N PRO A 168 8.09 -22.74 -7.07
CA PRO A 168 9.50 -22.79 -6.70
C PRO A 168 9.83 -21.71 -5.66
N GLY A 169 10.65 -22.06 -4.68
CA GLY A 169 11.09 -21.16 -3.62
C GLY A 169 10.93 -21.73 -2.22
N ASP A 170 11.19 -20.88 -1.24
CA ASP A 170 11.00 -21.16 0.18
C ASP A 170 9.52 -21.11 0.56
N TRP A 171 9.09 -22.07 1.35
CA TRP A 171 7.73 -22.21 1.87
C TRP A 171 7.74 -22.11 3.38
N HIS A 172 6.79 -21.36 3.92
CA HIS A 172 6.60 -21.25 5.36
C HIS A 172 5.77 -22.44 5.85
N ALA A 173 6.43 -23.47 6.36
CA ALA A 173 5.79 -24.69 6.83
C ALA A 173 5.95 -24.85 8.35
N TRP A 174 4.94 -25.43 9.00
CA TRP A 174 5.01 -25.82 10.40
C TRP A 174 4.26 -27.13 10.65
N LEU A 175 4.64 -27.82 11.72
CA LEU A 175 3.89 -28.94 12.26
C LEU A 175 3.05 -28.46 13.44
N ASP A 176 1.75 -28.76 13.42
CA ASP A 176 0.91 -28.55 14.59
C ASP A 176 1.22 -29.65 15.63
N THR A 177 1.78 -29.24 16.77
CA THR A 177 2.11 -30.15 17.87
C THR A 177 1.35 -29.74 19.14
N PRO A 178 1.19 -30.63 20.14
CA PRO A 178 0.59 -30.27 21.43
C PRO A 178 1.31 -29.10 22.14
N GLY A 179 2.58 -28.86 21.84
CA GLY A 179 3.37 -27.74 22.37
C GLY A 179 3.30 -26.45 21.56
N GLY A 180 2.48 -26.42 20.50
CA GLY A 180 2.38 -25.30 19.56
C GLY A 180 2.96 -25.63 18.18
N LYS A 181 2.98 -24.63 17.30
CA LYS A 181 3.49 -24.75 15.93
C LYS A 181 5.02 -24.90 15.93
N LEU A 182 5.53 -25.96 15.30
CA LEU A 182 6.96 -26.18 15.10
C LEU A 182 7.32 -25.84 13.65
N PRO A 183 7.96 -24.68 13.39
CA PRO A 183 8.32 -24.29 12.03
C PRO A 183 9.43 -25.18 11.48
N PHE A 184 9.36 -25.50 10.20
CA PHE A 184 10.44 -26.13 9.43
C PHE A 184 10.50 -25.51 8.04
N ARG A 185 11.67 -25.60 7.41
CA ARG A 185 11.86 -25.00 6.09
C ARG A 185 11.57 -26.05 5.03
N LEU A 186 10.57 -25.78 4.21
CA LEU A 186 10.22 -26.53 3.00
C LEU A 186 10.62 -25.69 1.79
N VAL A 187 11.25 -26.30 0.79
CA VAL A 187 11.69 -25.62 -0.42
C VAL A 187 11.25 -26.43 -1.63
N PHE A 188 10.58 -25.80 -2.58
CA PHE A 188 10.31 -26.42 -3.87
C PHE A 188 11.33 -25.94 -4.90
N GLN A 189 11.93 -26.88 -5.62
CA GLN A 189 12.87 -26.59 -6.70
C GLN A 189 12.39 -27.21 -8.01
N THR A 190 12.61 -26.51 -9.12
CA THR A 190 12.34 -27.09 -10.45
C THR A 190 13.51 -27.95 -10.88
N GLN A 191 13.27 -29.26 -11.04
CA GLN A 191 14.23 -30.21 -11.57
C GLN A 191 13.65 -30.93 -12.78
N ALA A 192 14.35 -30.86 -13.93
CA ALA A 192 13.89 -31.45 -15.19
C ALA A 192 12.43 -31.09 -15.57
N GLY A 193 12.00 -29.86 -15.26
CA GLY A 193 10.65 -29.36 -15.54
C GLY A 193 9.58 -29.83 -14.54
N LYS A 194 9.95 -30.56 -13.48
CA LYS A 194 9.06 -30.96 -12.38
C LYS A 194 9.41 -30.18 -11.12
N LEU A 195 8.38 -29.86 -10.34
CA LEU A 195 8.57 -29.26 -9.03
C LEU A 195 8.84 -30.36 -8.00
N VAL A 196 9.96 -30.26 -7.28
CA VAL A 196 10.43 -31.26 -6.31
C VAL A 196 10.56 -30.59 -4.94
N PRO A 197 9.91 -31.12 -3.88
CA PRO A 197 10.03 -30.57 -2.54
C PRO A 197 11.31 -31.05 -1.83
N PHE A 198 11.85 -30.19 -0.98
CA PHE A 198 13.01 -30.43 -0.11
C PHE A 198 12.71 -29.95 1.30
N ILE A 199 12.99 -30.78 2.31
CA ILE A 199 13.07 -30.31 3.70
C ILE A 199 14.49 -29.82 3.95
N VAL A 200 14.63 -28.61 4.49
CA VAL A 200 15.93 -28.05 4.86
C VAL A 200 16.18 -28.26 6.35
N ASN A 201 17.22 -29.03 6.66
CA ASN A 201 17.66 -29.30 8.02
C ASN A 201 19.10 -28.80 8.20
N GLY A 202 19.26 -27.65 8.86
CA GLY A 202 20.56 -26.98 8.93
C GLY A 202 21.04 -26.56 7.53
N GLY A 203 22.17 -27.11 7.07
CA GLY A 203 22.72 -26.89 5.74
C GLY A 203 22.33 -27.93 4.69
N GLU A 204 21.57 -28.95 5.07
CA GLU A 204 21.22 -30.08 4.19
C GLU A 204 19.85 -29.88 3.55
N TYR A 205 19.76 -30.22 2.26
CA TYR A 205 18.51 -30.28 1.49
C TYR A 205 18.13 -31.74 1.31
N ILE A 206 17.10 -32.17 2.02
CA ILE A 206 16.61 -33.55 1.99
C ILE A 206 15.47 -33.59 0.98
N GLU A 207 15.71 -34.21 -0.17
CA GLU A 207 14.69 -34.42 -1.19
C GLU A 207 13.52 -35.23 -0.63
N VAL A 208 12.30 -34.81 -0.94
CA VAL A 208 11.10 -35.60 -0.68
C VAL A 208 10.89 -36.54 -1.87
N PRO A 209 11.07 -37.87 -1.71
CA PRO A 209 11.05 -38.82 -2.82
C PRO A 209 9.75 -38.84 -3.63
N ARG A 210 8.63 -38.53 -2.96
CA ARG A 210 7.31 -38.55 -3.58
C ARG A 210 6.42 -37.49 -2.97
N SER A 211 5.85 -36.66 -3.84
CA SER A 211 4.86 -35.66 -3.48
C SER A 211 3.65 -35.71 -4.39
N GLU A 212 2.47 -35.54 -3.81
CA GLU A 212 1.20 -35.46 -4.53
C GLU A 212 0.42 -34.24 -4.06
N VAL A 213 -0.13 -33.47 -5.00
CA VAL A 213 -0.97 -32.30 -4.71
C VAL A 213 -2.38 -32.63 -5.15
N ASN A 214 -3.31 -32.69 -4.20
CA ASN A 214 -4.73 -32.78 -4.47
C ASN A 214 -5.28 -31.35 -4.61
N ARG A 215 -5.62 -30.99 -5.85
CA ARG A 215 -6.14 -29.65 -6.17
C ARG A 215 -7.59 -29.44 -5.73
N GLU A 216 -8.36 -30.50 -5.50
CA GLU A 216 -9.75 -30.39 -5.03
C GLU A 216 -9.82 -30.17 -3.52
N THR A 217 -8.92 -30.80 -2.76
CA THR A 217 -8.85 -30.66 -1.30
C THR A 217 -7.82 -29.65 -0.83
N HIS A 218 -7.05 -29.07 -1.75
CA HIS A 218 -5.90 -28.20 -1.49
C HIS A 218 -4.87 -28.85 -0.55
N GLU A 219 -4.73 -30.18 -0.60
CA GLU A 219 -3.78 -30.91 0.23
C GLU A 219 -2.51 -31.25 -0.56
N ILE A 220 -1.38 -31.20 0.12
CA ILE A 220 -0.13 -31.81 -0.32
C ILE A 220 0.25 -32.98 0.58
N ILE A 221 0.62 -34.09 -0.06
CA ILE A 221 1.14 -35.28 0.58
C ILE A 221 2.62 -35.37 0.25
N LEU A 222 3.47 -35.40 1.28
CA LEU A 222 4.92 -35.59 1.18
C LEU A 222 5.28 -36.93 1.81
N ALA A 223 5.74 -37.90 1.02
CA ALA A 223 6.08 -39.24 1.47
C ALA A 223 7.60 -39.46 1.50
N PHE A 224 8.09 -39.94 2.64
CA PHE A 224 9.49 -40.25 2.91
C PHE A 224 9.66 -41.76 3.04
N ASP A 225 9.80 -42.44 1.89
CA ASP A 225 9.79 -43.90 1.81
C ASP A 225 10.83 -44.57 2.73
N HIS A 226 12.01 -43.95 2.90
CA HIS A 226 13.08 -44.46 3.77
C HIS A 226 12.78 -44.37 5.27
N TYR A 227 11.82 -43.55 5.67
CA TYR A 227 11.44 -43.30 7.06
C TYR A 227 10.04 -43.82 7.40
N ASP A 228 9.37 -44.49 6.45
CA ASP A 228 7.96 -44.93 6.55
C ASP A 228 7.05 -43.82 7.11
N SER A 229 7.27 -42.59 6.62
CA SER A 229 6.65 -41.38 7.17
C SER A 229 5.97 -40.58 6.05
N ILE A 230 4.81 -40.00 6.37
CA ILE A 230 4.01 -39.18 5.46
C ILE A 230 3.62 -37.88 6.18
N ILE A 231 3.86 -36.74 5.54
CA ILE A 231 3.28 -35.46 5.94
C ILE A 231 2.08 -35.20 5.02
N ARG A 232 0.91 -34.95 5.62
CA ARG A 232 -0.26 -34.41 4.94
C ARG A 232 -0.42 -32.98 5.41
N ALA A 233 -0.43 -32.04 4.49
CA ALA A 233 -0.54 -30.62 4.80
C ALA A 233 -1.61 -29.99 3.90
N GLU A 234 -2.31 -29.01 4.45
CA GLU A 234 -3.17 -28.11 3.68
C GLU A 234 -2.30 -26.99 3.09
N ILE A 235 -2.56 -26.65 1.83
CA ILE A 235 -1.93 -25.53 1.13
C ILE A 235 -2.75 -24.29 1.40
N ASP A 236 -2.15 -23.29 2.04
CA ASP A 236 -2.80 -22.00 2.23
C ASP A 236 -2.82 -21.22 0.91
N GLN A 237 -3.74 -20.27 0.79
CA GLN A 237 -4.14 -19.58 -0.44
C GLN A 237 -3.02 -18.80 -1.15
N LEU A 238 -1.89 -18.57 -0.49
CA LEU A 238 -0.75 -17.84 -1.01
C LEU A 238 0.57 -18.62 -0.96
N GLY A 239 0.52 -19.89 -0.55
CA GLY A 239 1.68 -20.76 -0.35
C GLY A 239 2.36 -20.58 1.00
#